data_AF-A0A662XHP2-F1
#
_entry.id   AF-A0A662XHP2-F1
#
_cell.length_a   1.000
_cell.length_b   1.000
_cell.length_c   1.000
_cell.angle_alpha   90.00
_cell.angle_beta   90.00
_cell.angle_gamma   90.00
#
_symmetry.space_group_name_H-M   'P 1'
#
loop_
_entity.id
_entity.type
_entity.pdbx_description
1 polymer ?
#
loop_
_entity_poly.entity_id
_entity_poly.type
_entity_poly.pdbx_seq_one_letter_code
_entity_poly.pdbx_strand_id
1 'polypeptide(L)' 'LMIMALGMSFGMNTGYAMNPARDFGPRLFTYFVGYGSKVWTAGGYYFWIPIFGPLLGGTAGAGLYTLLVQVQHPRDPNQV' A
#
# COMPACT_ATOMS: atom_id res chain seq x y z
N LEU A 1 -11.37 9.68 -6.29
CA LEU A 1 -12.34 8.59 -6.56
C LEU A 1 -11.72 7.20 -6.44
N MET A 2 -10.57 6.90 -7.07
CA MET A 2 -9.94 5.56 -6.99
C MET A 2 -9.76 5.02 -5.57
N ILE A 3 -9.12 5.79 -4.67
CA ILE A 3 -8.90 5.39 -3.27
C ILE A 3 -10.22 5.09 -2.54
N MET A 4 -11.24 5.90 -2.78
CA MET A 4 -12.57 5.73 -2.20
C MET A 4 -13.26 4.47 -2.75
N ALA A 5 -13.20 4.23 -4.06
CA ALA A 5 -13.76 3.03 -4.68
C ALA A 5 -13.09 1.76 -4.14
N LEU A 6 -11.75 1.73 -4.09
CA LEU A 6 -11.00 0.62 -3.51
C LEU A 6 -11.30 0.43 -2.01
N GLY A 7 -11.45 1.52 -1.26
CA GLY A 7 -11.85 1.47 0.16
C GLY A 7 -13.27 0.92 0.36
N MET A 8 -14.22 1.28 -0.51
CA MET A 8 -15.58 0.77 -0.45
C MET A 8 -15.67 -0.70 -0.87
N SER A 9 -14.88 -1.13 -1.86
CA SER A 9 -14.91 -2.51 -2.36
C SER A 9 -14.08 -3.48 -1.51
N PHE A 10 -12.92 -3.06 -1.00
CA PHE A 10 -11.95 -3.95 -0.35
C PHE A 10 -11.53 -3.51 1.06
N GLY A 11 -12.09 -2.41 1.58
CA GLY A 11 -11.68 -1.84 2.87
C GLY A 11 -11.99 -2.74 4.07
N MET A 12 -13.03 -3.58 4.01
CA MET A 12 -13.42 -4.44 5.14
C MET A 12 -12.41 -5.56 5.44
N ASN A 13 -11.58 -5.95 4.48
CA ASN A 13 -10.62 -7.04 4.67
C ASN A 13 -9.42 -6.60 5.52
N THR A 14 -8.88 -5.42 5.24
CA THR A 14 -7.57 -4.97 5.79
C THR A 14 -7.50 -3.48 6.14
N GLY A 15 -8.62 -2.74 6.06
CA GLY A 15 -8.67 -1.33 6.39
C GLY A 15 -7.97 -0.41 5.38
N TYR A 16 -7.83 -0.85 4.12
CA TYR A 16 -7.15 -0.08 3.06
C TYR A 16 -5.66 0.19 3.41
N ALA A 17 -4.93 -0.84 3.85
CA ALA A 17 -3.52 -0.77 4.23
C ALA A 17 -2.56 -0.70 3.03
N MET A 18 -2.70 0.35 2.20
CA MET A 18 -1.97 0.54 0.94
C MET A 18 -0.73 1.44 1.05
N ASN A 19 -0.46 1.98 2.23
CA ASN A 19 0.67 2.89 2.44
C ASN A 19 1.41 2.50 3.72
N PRO A 20 2.70 2.11 3.62
CA PRO A 20 3.50 1.74 4.78
C PRO A 20 3.53 2.81 5.87
N ALA A 21 3.68 4.09 5.50
CA ALA A 21 3.73 5.19 6.46
C ALA A 21 2.38 5.42 7.17
N ARG A 22 1.27 5.15 6.46
CA ARG A 22 -0.11 5.28 6.97
C ARG A 22 -0.47 4.21 8.00
N ASP A 23 0.24 3.08 8.00
CA ASP A 23 0.09 2.02 9.01
C ASP A 23 1.17 2.13 10.10
N PHE A 24 2.44 2.22 9.72
CA PHE A 24 3.57 2.17 10.65
C PHE A 24 3.61 3.35 11.61
N GLY A 25 3.40 4.58 11.13
CA GLY A 25 3.47 5.79 11.95
C GLY A 25 2.48 5.77 13.13
N PRO A 26 1.16 5.60 12.86
CA PRO A 26 0.16 5.46 13.92
C PRO A 26 0.40 4.25 14.84
N ARG A 27 0.90 3.13 14.31
CA ARG A 27 1.24 1.94 15.11
C ARG A 27 2.39 2.21 16.08
N LEU A 28 3.42 2.92 15.64
CA LEU A 28 4.54 3.32 16.48
C LEU A 28 4.11 4.35 17.53
N PHE A 29 3.27 5.32 17.15
CA PHE A 29 2.71 6.28 18.10
C PHE A 29 1.88 5.60 19.19
N THR A 30 0.97 4.70 18.81
CA THR A 30 0.14 3.97 19.78
C THR A 30 0.95 3.05 20.69
N TYR A 31 2.05 2.46 20.19
CA TYR A 31 3.02 1.76 21.03
C TYR A 31 3.56 2.65 22.16
N PHE A 32 4.00 3.87 21.83
CA PHE A 32 4.53 4.82 22.81
C PHE A 32 3.47 5.40 23.77
N VAL A 33 2.24 5.57 23.32
CA VAL A 33 1.12 6.09 24.15
C VAL A 33 0.55 5.02 25.10
N GLY A 34 1.14 3.82 25.14
CA GLY A 34 0.85 2.83 26.17
C GLY A 34 -0.10 1.71 25.73
N TYR A 35 -0.40 1.57 24.43
CA TYR A 35 -1.14 0.39 23.92
C TYR A 35 -0.29 -0.89 24.03
N GLY A 36 1.01 -0.76 24.28
CA GLY A 36 1.94 -1.86 24.53
C GLY A 36 2.28 -2.67 23.28
N SER A 37 2.99 -3.79 23.46
CA SER A 37 3.51 -4.62 22.36
C SER A 37 2.43 -5.32 21.52
N LYS A 38 1.17 -5.32 21.97
CA LYS A 38 0.03 -5.90 21.25
C LYS A 38 -0.17 -5.28 19.87
N VAL A 39 0.23 -4.02 19.67
CA VAL A 39 0.17 -3.38 18.35
C VAL A 39 1.05 -4.08 17.31
N TRP A 40 2.06 -4.86 17.71
CA TRP A 40 2.92 -5.61 16.79
C TRP A 40 2.49 -7.08 16.63
N THR A 41 1.77 -7.65 17.60
CA THR A 41 1.41 -9.08 17.59
C THR A 41 -0.02 -9.36 17.13
N ALA A 42 -0.89 -8.33 17.10
CA ALA A 42 -2.28 -8.46 16.68
C ALA A 42 -2.41 -9.09 15.28
N GLY A 43 -3.39 -9.98 15.12
CA GLY A 43 -3.68 -10.64 13.84
C GLY A 43 -2.57 -11.57 13.34
N GLY A 44 -1.78 -12.16 14.24
CA GLY A 44 -0.68 -13.05 13.87
C GLY A 44 0.51 -12.28 13.27
N TYR A 45 0.95 -11.21 13.96
CA TYR A 45 2.00 -10.31 13.49
C TYR A 45 1.65 -9.56 12.20
N TYR A 46 0.42 -9.04 12.10
CA TYR A 46 -0.07 -8.39 10.87
C TYR A 46 0.75 -7.15 10.44
N PHE A 47 1.52 -6.52 11.33
CA PHE A 47 2.21 -5.25 11.08
C PHE A 47 3.14 -5.23 9.85
N TRP A 48 3.73 -6.36 9.45
CA TRP A 48 4.64 -6.41 8.31
C TRP A 48 3.90 -6.42 6.97
N ILE A 49 2.64 -6.86 6.93
CA ILE A 49 1.85 -6.98 5.69
C ILE A 49 1.58 -5.60 5.07
N PRO A 50 1.10 -4.58 5.82
CA PRO A 50 0.97 -3.20 5.32
C PRO A 50 2.28 -2.52 4.88
N ILE A 51 3.43 -3.09 5.23
CA ILE A 51 4.73 -2.56 4.83
C ILE A 51 5.16 -3.20 3.51
N PHE A 52 5.25 -4.53 3.47
CA PHE A 52 5.75 -5.23 2.29
C PHE A 52 4.71 -5.38 1.18
N GLY A 53 3.43 -5.59 1.54
CA GLY A 53 2.33 -5.77 0.59
C GLY A 53 2.22 -4.59 -0.40
N PRO A 54 2.16 -3.33 0.07
CA PRO A 54 2.10 -2.18 -0.83
C PRO A 54 3.37 -1.94 -1.65
N LEU A 55 4.55 -2.25 -1.11
CA LEU A 55 5.81 -2.10 -1.86
C LEU A 55 5.86 -3.08 -3.05
N LEU A 56 5.48 -4.33 -2.82
CA LEU A 56 5.39 -5.34 -3.88
C LEU A 56 4.24 -5.05 -4.85
N GLY A 57 3.06 -4.69 -4.33
CA GLY A 57 1.90 -4.36 -5.15
C GLY A 57 2.10 -3.11 -6.02
N GLY A 58 2.71 -2.07 -5.46
CA GLY A 58 3.01 -0.82 -6.18
C GLY A 58 4.03 -1.02 -7.29
N THR A 59 5.09 -1.78 -7.03
CA THR A 59 6.10 -2.11 -8.07
C THR A 59 5.51 -3.00 -9.16
N ALA A 60 4.74 -4.04 -8.79
CA ALA A 60 4.04 -4.88 -9.77
C ALA A 60 3.02 -4.08 -10.60
N GLY A 61 2.24 -3.21 -9.97
CA GLY A 61 1.27 -2.34 -10.65
C GLY A 61 1.92 -1.35 -11.62
N ALA A 62 3.06 -0.75 -11.23
CA ALA A 62 3.83 0.11 -12.12
C ALA A 62 4.40 -0.67 -13.32
N GLY A 63 4.90 -1.89 -13.09
CA GLY A 63 5.33 -2.78 -14.16
C GLY A 63 4.19 -3.13 -15.12
N LEU A 64 3.00 -3.42 -14.59
CA LEU A 64 1.82 -3.72 -15.40
C LEU A 64 1.39 -2.52 -16.25
N TYR A 65 1.41 -1.31 -15.68
CA TYR A 65 1.15 -0.09 -16.44
C TYR A 65 2.17 0.09 -17.58
N THR A 66 3.45 -0.14 -17.29
CA THR A 66 4.50 -0.04 -18.31
C THR A 66 4.24 -0.99 -19.48
N LEU A 67 3.92 -2.26 -19.18
CA LEU A 67 3.73 -3.30 -20.19
C LEU A 67 2.42 -3.16 -20.98
N LEU A 68 1.32 -2.78 -20.32
CA LEU A 68 -0.01 -2.79 -20.93
C LEU A 68 -0.47 -1.44 -21.45
N VAL A 69 0.16 -0.35 -21.01
CA VAL A 69 -0.21 1.01 -21.42
C VAL A 69 0.97 1.70 -22.07
N GLN A 70 2.10 1.80 -21.39
CA GLN A 70 3.22 2.63 -21.86
C GLN A 70 3.86 2.10 -23.15
N VAL A 71 3.97 0.77 -23.33
CA VAL A 71 4.53 0.17 -24.55
C VAL A 71 3.67 0.49 -25.79
N GLN A 72 2.37 0.68 -25.59
CA GLN A 72 1.39 0.96 -26.64
C GLN A 72 1.31 2.45 -26.97
N HIS A 73 1.83 3.32 -26.10
CA HIS A 73 1.83 4.76 -26.35
C HIS A 73 2.88 5.11 -27.42
N PRO A 74 2.50 5.91 -28.44
CA PRO A 74 3.46 6.46 -29.38
C PRO A 74 4.55 7.23 -28.64
N ARG A 75 5.82 6.99 -28.98
CA ARG A 75 6.92 7.75 -28.40
C ARG A 75 6.96 9.12 -29.05
N ASP A 76 6.99 10.18 -28.24
CA ASP A 76 7.22 11.52 -28.77
C ASP A 76 8.64 11.59 -29.37
N PRO A 77 8.78 11.98 -30.64
CA PRO A 77 10.08 12.04 -31.31
C PRO A 77 11.07 13.05 -30.68
N ASN A 78 10.59 13.90 -29.76
CA ASN A 78 11.38 14.93 -29.08
C ASN A 78 11.86 14.52 -27.68
N GLN A 79 11.65 13.27 -27.23
CA GLN A 79 12.05 12.79 -25.90
C GLN A 79 13.37 11.98 -25.90
N VAL A 80 14.30 12.25 -26.83
CA VAL A 80 15.68 11.72 -26.77
C VAL A 80 16.61 12.61 -25.95
#